data_AF-A0A2W4JGZ6-F1
#
_entry.id   AF-A0A2W4JGZ6-F1
#
_cell.length_a   1.000
_cell.length_b   1.000
_cell.length_c   1.000
_cell.angle_alpha   90.00
_cell.angle_beta   90.00
_cell.angle_gamma   90.00
#
_symmetry.space_group_name_H-M   'P 1'
#
loop_
_entity.id
_entity.type
_entity.pdbx_description
1 polymer ?
#
loop_
_entity_poly.entity_id
_entity_poly.type
_entity_poly.pdbx_seq_one_letter_code
_entity_poly.pdbx_strand_id
1 'polypeptide(L)'
;MNPTDAVAHLTPEHWRRANRLLVRKCLAEFSHERLLTPRPLGSGRYAVTSDDGLTEYRFTARVRALEHWHIDADSISRHRAGRELPLDALDFVLEMRDSLTLSDTVLPVYLEEITSTLASSAYKLARPRVSAAELARADFQTIEAGMTEGHPCFVANNGRLGFDIGEYHQYAPEAAAPVRLLWVAAARACTGFSHGADVDYHRLMRAELGEATLRRFASTMSRQGLDLDDFVLMPVHPWQWWNRLAVTYAGEIAQRRLVFLGPGDDEYRAQQSIRTFFNLTDPSKHYVKTALSVLNMGFLRGLSAEYMAATPAINDWLAGVIAGDPVLKQTGMTILRERAAVGYRHSQYLAATKTGSPYRKMLAALWRESPMPHCGPGERLATMASLLHVDEDGDPLVRTLIADSGRGPAAGGDRPTTAHTTHRWPRSRHPDRVL
;
A
#
# COMPACT_ATOMS: atom_id res chain seq x y z
N MET A 1 -16.39 -13.66 -12.59
CA MET A 1 -17.22 -12.48 -12.26
C MET A 1 -17.72 -11.88 -13.57
N ASN A 2 -19.01 -11.57 -13.69
CA ASN A 2 -19.51 -10.89 -14.90
C ASN A 2 -19.29 -9.37 -14.80
N PRO A 3 -19.38 -8.60 -15.91
CA PRO A 3 -19.12 -7.17 -15.88
C PRO A 3 -20.06 -6.35 -14.98
N THR A 4 -21.33 -6.75 -14.84
CA THR A 4 -22.30 -6.05 -13.99
C THR A 4 -21.96 -6.22 -12.51
N ASP A 5 -21.66 -7.44 -12.08
CA ASP A 5 -21.27 -7.74 -10.70
C ASP A 5 -19.95 -7.05 -10.33
N ALA A 6 -19.02 -6.95 -11.30
CA ALA A 6 -17.73 -6.31 -11.08
C ALA A 6 -17.85 -4.84 -10.66
N VAL A 7 -18.92 -4.17 -11.07
CA VAL A 7 -19.19 -2.75 -10.73
C VAL A 7 -20.35 -2.57 -9.76
N ALA A 8 -20.86 -3.64 -9.12
CA ALA A 8 -22.03 -3.56 -8.25
C ALA A 8 -21.89 -2.61 -7.04
N HIS A 9 -20.65 -2.31 -6.62
CA HIS A 9 -20.35 -1.34 -5.58
C HIS A 9 -20.60 0.12 -6.00
N LEU A 10 -20.66 0.41 -7.31
CA LEU A 10 -20.89 1.73 -7.88
C LEU A 10 -22.38 2.08 -7.90
N THR A 11 -22.95 2.34 -6.74
CA THR A 11 -24.33 2.84 -6.59
C THR A 11 -24.35 4.36 -6.44
N PRO A 12 -25.45 5.05 -6.79
CA PRO A 12 -25.57 6.49 -6.56
C PRO A 12 -25.34 6.91 -5.10
N GLU A 13 -25.68 6.06 -4.13
CA GLU A 13 -25.47 6.31 -2.71
C GLU A 13 -24.00 6.26 -2.32
N HIS A 14 -23.30 5.17 -2.64
CA HIS A 14 -21.87 5.04 -2.37
C HIS A 14 -21.07 6.11 -3.11
N TRP A 15 -21.41 6.40 -4.37
CA TRP A 15 -20.73 7.41 -5.17
C TRP A 15 -20.86 8.80 -4.56
N ARG A 16 -22.07 9.19 -4.13
CA ARG A 16 -22.31 10.48 -3.47
C ARG A 16 -21.57 10.59 -2.13
N ARG A 17 -21.52 9.52 -1.33
CA ARG A 17 -20.75 9.50 -0.08
C ARG A 17 -19.24 9.59 -0.34
N ALA A 18 -18.72 8.82 -1.29
CA ALA A 18 -17.32 8.88 -1.71
C ALA A 18 -16.92 10.28 -2.17
N ASN A 19 -17.74 10.93 -3.02
CA ASN A 19 -17.50 12.30 -3.47
C ASN A 19 -17.47 13.31 -2.32
N ARG A 20 -18.42 13.24 -1.38
CA ARG A 20 -18.43 14.12 -0.20
C ARG A 20 -17.15 13.97 0.63
N LEU A 21 -16.73 12.73 0.89
CA LEU A 21 -15.51 12.44 1.67
C LEU A 21 -14.23 12.89 0.95
N LEU A 22 -14.17 12.72 -0.37
CA LEU A 22 -13.01 13.14 -1.16
C LEU A 22 -12.96 14.67 -1.31
N VAL A 23 -14.08 15.34 -1.58
CA VAL A 23 -14.13 16.82 -1.61
C VAL A 23 -13.75 17.42 -0.26
N ARG A 24 -14.19 16.82 0.86
CA ARG A 24 -13.71 17.19 2.20
C ARG A 24 -12.18 17.14 2.28
N LYS A 25 -11.59 16.05 1.79
CA LYS A 25 -10.12 15.86 1.78
C LYS A 25 -9.42 16.87 0.85
N CYS A 26 -9.96 17.12 -0.35
CA CYS A 26 -9.47 18.16 -1.25
C CYS A 26 -9.42 19.52 -0.56
N LEU A 27 -10.56 19.94 0.01
CA LEU A 27 -10.66 21.21 0.72
C LEU A 27 -9.66 21.29 1.89
N ALA A 28 -9.53 20.22 2.68
CA ALA A 28 -8.64 20.20 3.83
C ALA A 28 -7.16 20.24 3.44
N GLU A 29 -6.73 19.29 2.61
CA GLU A 29 -5.32 19.09 2.28
C GLU A 29 -4.80 20.16 1.32
N PHE A 30 -5.59 20.59 0.33
CA PHE A 30 -5.16 21.70 -0.54
C PHE A 30 -5.15 23.05 0.18
N SER A 31 -5.98 23.24 1.22
CA SER A 31 -5.87 24.43 2.08
C SER A 31 -4.66 24.34 3.02
N HIS A 32 -4.32 23.15 3.51
CA HIS A 32 -3.10 22.92 4.29
C HIS A 32 -1.84 23.19 3.45
N GLU A 33 -1.83 22.76 2.19
CA GLU A 33 -0.76 23.03 1.22
C GLU A 33 -0.79 24.44 0.64
N ARG A 34 -1.77 25.27 1.04
CA ARG A 34 -1.97 26.66 0.61
C ARG A 34 -2.21 26.83 -0.89
N LEU A 35 -2.61 25.77 -1.58
CA LEU A 35 -3.17 25.83 -2.94
C LEU A 35 -4.54 26.51 -2.92
N LEU A 36 -5.30 26.30 -1.83
CA LEU A 36 -6.56 26.99 -1.57
C LEU A 36 -6.42 27.89 -0.35
N THR A 37 -7.12 29.03 -0.37
CA THR A 37 -7.16 29.97 0.76
C THR A 37 -8.62 30.20 1.18
N PRO A 38 -9.19 29.38 2.09
CA PRO A 38 -10.58 29.54 2.50
C PRO A 38 -10.84 30.88 3.18
N ARG A 39 -11.84 31.62 2.68
CA ARG A 39 -12.30 32.89 3.23
C ARG A 39 -13.28 32.65 4.38
N PRO A 40 -13.12 33.30 5.55
CA PRO A 40 -14.07 33.17 6.65
C PRO A 40 -15.43 33.80 6.31
N LEU A 41 -16.51 33.13 6.72
CA LEU A 41 -17.91 33.60 6.66
C LEU A 41 -18.51 33.91 8.04
N GLY A 42 -17.69 33.82 9.10
CA GLY A 42 -18.12 33.94 10.51
C GLY A 42 -18.63 32.63 11.12
N SER A 43 -18.57 32.53 12.45
CA SER A 43 -19.05 31.38 13.24
C SER A 43 -18.44 30.03 12.82
N GLY A 44 -17.14 30.01 12.48
CA GLY A 44 -16.43 28.79 12.07
C GLY A 44 -16.82 28.27 10.68
N ARG A 45 -17.53 29.07 9.88
CA ARG A 45 -17.83 28.79 8.46
C ARG A 45 -16.80 29.43 7.54
N TYR A 46 -16.52 28.76 6.44
CA TYR A 46 -15.55 29.17 5.42
C TYR A 46 -16.11 28.96 4.01
N ALA A 47 -15.51 29.64 3.04
CA ALA A 47 -15.79 29.45 1.63
C ALA A 47 -14.50 29.42 0.79
N VAL A 48 -14.51 28.59 -0.26
CA VAL A 48 -13.53 28.62 -1.35
C VAL A 48 -14.29 28.88 -2.65
N THR A 49 -13.77 29.76 -3.51
CA THR A 49 -14.37 30.12 -4.79
C THR A 49 -13.54 29.50 -5.92
N SER A 50 -14.21 29.02 -6.97
CA SER A 50 -13.58 28.48 -8.19
C SER A 50 -12.74 29.52 -8.92
N ASP A 51 -11.85 29.05 -9.80
CA ASP A 51 -10.96 29.89 -10.61
C ASP A 51 -11.73 30.91 -11.47
N ASP A 52 -12.91 30.52 -11.98
CA ASP A 52 -13.80 31.39 -12.77
C ASP A 52 -14.64 32.37 -11.92
N GLY A 53 -14.59 32.26 -10.58
CA GLY A 53 -15.36 33.07 -9.66
C GLY A 53 -16.85 32.70 -9.56
N LEU A 54 -17.32 31.66 -10.26
CA LEU A 54 -18.75 31.38 -10.44
C LEU A 54 -19.30 30.30 -9.50
N THR A 55 -18.45 29.40 -8.98
CA THR A 55 -18.82 28.34 -8.05
C THR A 55 -18.22 28.62 -6.67
N GLU A 56 -19.03 28.48 -5.61
CA GLU A 56 -18.59 28.62 -4.22
C GLU A 56 -18.82 27.33 -3.42
N TYR A 57 -17.76 26.83 -2.78
CA TYR A 57 -17.81 25.73 -1.82
C TYR A 57 -17.83 26.29 -0.41
N ARG A 58 -18.86 25.95 0.38
CA ARG A 58 -19.03 26.40 1.77
C ARG A 58 -18.96 25.23 2.72
N PHE A 59 -18.35 25.44 3.89
CA PHE A 59 -18.18 24.37 4.89
C PHE A 59 -17.90 24.95 6.29
N THR A 60 -18.07 24.12 7.32
CA THR A 60 -17.61 24.41 8.69
C THR A 60 -16.27 23.72 8.92
N ALA A 61 -15.37 24.40 9.64
CA ALA A 61 -14.06 23.84 9.95
C ALA A 61 -13.53 24.32 11.30
N ARG A 62 -12.63 23.52 11.87
CA ARG A 62 -11.72 23.94 12.95
C ARG A 62 -10.30 23.81 12.43
N VAL A 63 -9.57 24.92 12.38
CA VAL A 63 -8.14 24.90 12.06
C VAL A 63 -7.38 24.50 13.32
N ARG A 64 -6.62 23.40 13.25
CA ARG A 64 -5.82 22.84 14.34
C ARG A 64 -4.34 23.18 14.16
N ALA A 65 -3.50 22.66 15.06
CA ALA A 65 -2.05 22.75 14.93
C ALA A 65 -1.58 22.26 13.55
N LEU A 66 -0.42 22.78 13.12
CA LEU A 66 0.15 22.53 11.78
C LEU A 66 -0.78 22.95 10.62
N GLU A 67 -1.62 23.98 10.82
CA GLU A 67 -2.59 24.44 9.80
C GLU A 67 -3.51 23.30 9.30
N HIS A 68 -3.85 22.34 10.17
CA HIS A 68 -4.72 21.22 9.80
C HIS A 68 -6.19 21.64 9.79
N TRP A 69 -6.81 21.60 8.61
CA TRP A 69 -8.21 21.93 8.40
C TRP A 69 -9.13 20.74 8.73
N HIS A 70 -9.62 20.69 9.96
CA HIS A 70 -10.59 19.68 10.36
C HIS A 70 -12.01 20.10 9.91
N ILE A 71 -12.38 19.66 8.70
CA ILE A 71 -13.65 19.99 8.03
C ILE A 71 -14.71 18.94 8.36
N ASP A 72 -15.91 19.40 8.73
CA ASP A 72 -17.10 18.55 8.82
C ASP A 72 -17.62 18.22 7.42
N ALA A 73 -17.57 16.95 7.04
CA ALA A 73 -17.96 16.49 5.71
C ALA A 73 -19.42 16.80 5.36
N ASP A 74 -20.32 16.76 6.33
CA ASP A 74 -21.75 16.92 6.10
C ASP A 74 -22.14 18.41 5.99
N SER A 75 -21.27 19.31 6.45
CA SER A 75 -21.44 20.76 6.30
C SER A 75 -21.15 21.29 4.88
N ILE A 76 -20.52 20.48 4.02
CA ILE A 76 -20.03 20.92 2.72
C ILE A 76 -21.21 21.08 1.75
N SER A 77 -21.28 22.25 1.11
CA SER A 77 -22.22 22.56 0.02
C SER A 77 -21.51 23.29 -1.13
N ARG A 78 -21.96 23.05 -2.36
CA ARG A 78 -21.43 23.65 -3.60
C ARG A 78 -22.53 24.49 -4.23
N HIS A 79 -22.26 25.76 -4.56
CA HIS A 79 -23.26 26.70 -5.08
C HIS A 79 -22.79 27.34 -6.37
N ARG A 80 -23.67 27.44 -7.38
CA ARG A 80 -23.41 28.17 -8.63
C ARG A 80 -24.67 28.90 -9.07
N ALA A 81 -24.55 30.19 -9.44
CA ALA A 81 -25.67 31.02 -9.87
C ALA A 81 -26.89 30.99 -8.91
N GLY A 82 -26.62 30.99 -7.60
CA GLY A 82 -27.66 30.97 -6.55
C GLY A 82 -28.35 29.61 -6.33
N ARG A 83 -27.88 28.53 -6.98
CA ARG A 83 -28.39 27.17 -6.80
C ARG A 83 -27.36 26.29 -6.13
N GLU A 84 -27.82 25.42 -5.24
CA GLU A 84 -26.99 24.35 -4.69
C GLU A 84 -26.86 23.22 -5.72
N LEU A 85 -25.63 22.72 -5.88
CA LEU A 85 -25.25 21.65 -6.79
C LEU A 85 -24.79 20.42 -6.00
N PRO A 86 -24.89 19.20 -6.59
CA PRO A 86 -24.27 18.03 -6.00
C PRO A 86 -22.74 18.21 -5.91
N LEU A 87 -22.15 17.65 -4.85
CA LEU A 87 -20.70 17.54 -4.72
C LEU A 87 -20.19 16.50 -5.71
N ASP A 88 -19.22 16.91 -6.51
CA ASP A 88 -18.51 16.06 -7.46
C ASP A 88 -17.02 16.43 -7.41
N ALA A 89 -16.16 15.45 -7.15
CA ALA A 89 -14.74 15.69 -6.96
C ALA A 89 -13.99 15.96 -8.28
N LEU A 90 -14.48 15.46 -9.42
CA LEU A 90 -13.90 15.79 -10.73
C LEU A 90 -14.23 17.23 -11.07
N ASP A 91 -15.49 17.64 -10.89
CA ASP A 91 -15.89 19.04 -11.05
C ASP A 91 -15.08 19.95 -10.13
N PHE A 92 -14.87 19.58 -8.86
CA PHE A 92 -14.05 20.35 -7.94
C PHE A 92 -12.64 20.57 -8.48
N VAL A 93 -11.99 19.52 -9.00
CA VAL A 93 -10.65 19.61 -9.57
C VAL A 93 -10.63 20.48 -10.83
N LEU A 94 -11.65 20.37 -11.68
CA LEU A 94 -11.78 21.19 -12.90
C LEU A 94 -12.02 22.67 -12.56
N GLU A 95 -12.86 22.95 -11.57
CA GLU A 95 -13.20 24.29 -11.11
C GLU A 95 -12.04 24.99 -10.38
N MET A 96 -11.04 24.24 -9.93
CA MET A 96 -9.86 24.73 -9.20
C MET A 96 -8.55 24.45 -9.94
N ARG A 97 -8.58 24.04 -11.22
CA ARG A 97 -7.41 23.52 -11.94
C ARG A 97 -6.22 24.50 -11.97
N ASP A 98 -6.49 25.81 -12.09
CA ASP A 98 -5.49 26.86 -12.17
C ASP A 98 -4.90 27.10 -10.77
N SER A 99 -5.75 27.16 -9.74
CA SER A 99 -5.34 27.21 -8.32
C SER A 99 -4.51 25.98 -7.91
N LEU A 100 -4.84 24.80 -8.42
CA LEU A 100 -4.12 23.54 -8.19
C LEU A 100 -2.88 23.39 -9.08
N THR A 101 -2.61 24.34 -9.98
CA THR A 101 -1.45 24.34 -10.90
C THR A 101 -1.40 23.11 -11.83
N LEU A 102 -2.56 22.57 -12.20
CA LEU A 102 -2.67 21.39 -13.06
C LEU A 102 -2.54 21.76 -14.54
N SER A 103 -1.44 21.31 -15.16
CA SER A 103 -1.26 21.48 -16.62
C SER A 103 -2.24 20.62 -17.43
N ASP A 104 -2.52 21.05 -18.67
CA ASP A 104 -3.37 20.31 -19.63
C ASP A 104 -2.89 18.87 -19.89
N THR A 105 -1.59 18.60 -19.73
CA THR A 105 -1.02 17.25 -19.90
C THR A 105 -1.27 16.36 -18.68
N VAL A 106 -1.29 16.93 -17.47
CA VAL A 106 -1.44 16.18 -16.21
C VAL A 106 -2.90 16.01 -15.83
N LEU A 107 -3.73 17.00 -16.11
CA LEU A 107 -5.12 17.07 -15.66
C LEU A 107 -5.93 15.80 -16.02
N PRO A 108 -5.91 15.26 -17.26
CA PRO A 108 -6.68 14.06 -17.58
C PRO A 108 -6.27 12.83 -16.76
N VAL A 109 -4.97 12.62 -16.57
CA VAL A 109 -4.44 11.49 -15.79
C VAL A 109 -4.77 11.67 -14.31
N TYR A 110 -4.71 12.89 -13.80
CA TYR A 110 -5.09 13.19 -12.42
C TYR A 110 -6.58 12.95 -12.17
N LEU A 111 -7.45 13.33 -13.10
CA LEU A 111 -8.89 13.03 -13.04
C LEU A 111 -9.16 11.52 -13.06
N GLU A 112 -8.36 10.75 -13.79
CA GLU A 112 -8.43 9.28 -13.77
C GLU A 112 -8.01 8.71 -12.41
N GLU A 113 -6.92 9.21 -11.81
CA GLU A 113 -6.51 8.80 -10.45
C GLU A 113 -7.56 9.17 -9.38
N ILE A 114 -8.23 10.32 -9.51
CA ILE A 114 -9.35 10.75 -8.65
C ILE A 114 -10.54 9.80 -8.84
N THR A 115 -10.93 9.51 -10.08
CA THR A 115 -12.06 8.62 -10.39
C THR A 115 -11.83 7.23 -9.83
N SER A 116 -10.62 6.68 -9.99
CA SER A 116 -10.27 5.38 -9.42
C SER A 116 -10.20 5.41 -7.89
N THR A 117 -9.75 6.52 -7.28
CA THR A 117 -9.82 6.73 -5.84
C THR A 117 -11.26 6.71 -5.32
N LEU A 118 -12.19 7.35 -6.05
CA LEU A 118 -13.63 7.31 -5.74
C LEU A 118 -14.21 5.90 -5.90
N ALA A 119 -13.85 5.17 -6.95
CA ALA A 119 -14.28 3.78 -7.17
C ALA A 119 -13.79 2.87 -6.03
N SER A 120 -12.53 3.01 -5.61
CA SER A 120 -11.99 2.35 -4.42
C SER A 120 -12.75 2.73 -3.14
N SER A 121 -13.09 4.01 -2.96
CA SER A 121 -13.90 4.46 -1.82
C SER A 121 -15.29 3.81 -1.83
N ALA A 122 -15.98 3.80 -2.97
CA ALA A 122 -17.27 3.15 -3.13
C ALA A 122 -17.19 1.63 -2.88
N TYR A 123 -16.12 0.97 -3.34
CA TYR A 123 -15.87 -0.44 -3.05
C TYR A 123 -15.77 -0.70 -1.55
N LYS A 124 -15.01 0.12 -0.82
CA LYS A 124 -14.88 -0.02 0.64
C LYS A 124 -16.19 0.26 1.38
N LEU A 125 -16.97 1.25 0.93
CA LEU A 125 -18.30 1.56 1.49
C LEU A 125 -19.33 0.44 1.24
N ALA A 126 -19.16 -0.34 0.17
CA ALA A 126 -20.05 -1.46 -0.15
C ALA A 126 -19.74 -2.73 0.66
N ARG A 127 -18.62 -2.76 1.40
CA ARG A 127 -18.24 -3.92 2.22
C ARG A 127 -19.08 -3.96 3.51
N PRO A 128 -19.18 -5.13 4.17
CA PRO A 128 -19.74 -5.21 5.51
C PRO A 128 -19.04 -4.22 6.45
N ARG A 129 -19.83 -3.44 7.18
CA ARG A 129 -19.32 -2.50 8.17
C ARG A 129 -18.53 -3.24 9.23
N VAL A 130 -17.37 -2.70 9.58
CA VAL A 130 -16.54 -3.17 10.68
C VAL A 130 -16.28 -1.98 11.58
N SER A 131 -16.75 -2.07 12.83
CA SER A 131 -16.52 -1.03 13.82
C SER A 131 -15.06 -0.97 14.26
N ALA A 132 -14.64 0.18 14.78
CA ALA A 132 -13.37 0.36 15.46
C ALA A 132 -13.18 -0.65 16.60
N ALA A 133 -14.27 -1.02 17.29
CA ALA A 133 -14.25 -2.01 18.37
C ALA A 133 -13.92 -3.43 17.87
N GLU A 134 -14.54 -3.85 16.77
CA GLU A 134 -14.26 -5.14 16.14
C GLU A 134 -12.83 -5.15 15.56
N LEU A 135 -12.44 -4.09 14.86
CA LEU A 135 -11.12 -4.01 14.23
C LEU A 135 -9.98 -3.99 15.26
N ALA A 136 -10.16 -3.37 16.44
CA ALA A 136 -9.19 -3.40 17.54
C ALA A 136 -8.90 -4.80 18.08
N ARG A 137 -9.79 -5.75 17.81
CA ARG A 137 -9.71 -7.15 18.26
C ARG A 137 -9.38 -8.13 17.14
N ALA A 138 -9.33 -7.63 15.90
CA ALA A 138 -9.03 -8.41 14.73
C ALA A 138 -7.55 -8.83 14.65
N ASP A 139 -7.28 -9.82 13.80
CA ASP A 139 -5.91 -10.24 13.48
C ASP A 139 -5.21 -9.22 12.58
N PHE A 140 -3.89 -9.39 12.45
CA PHE A 140 -3.02 -8.50 11.69
C PHE A 140 -3.47 -8.26 10.25
N GLN A 141 -3.86 -9.33 9.54
CA GLN A 141 -4.19 -9.24 8.12
C GLN A 141 -5.64 -8.77 7.88
N THR A 142 -6.52 -8.91 8.87
CA THR A 142 -7.83 -8.27 8.89
C THR A 142 -7.70 -6.76 9.12
N ILE A 143 -6.81 -6.32 10.02
CA ILE A 143 -6.49 -4.88 10.20
C ILE A 143 -5.90 -4.31 8.90
N GLU A 144 -4.92 -4.97 8.30
CA GLU A 144 -4.26 -4.50 7.07
C GLU A 144 -5.26 -4.29 5.91
N ALA A 145 -6.19 -5.22 5.71
CA ALA A 145 -7.23 -5.13 4.67
C ALA A 145 -8.44 -4.26 5.07
N GLY A 146 -8.56 -3.89 6.35
CA GLY A 146 -9.62 -3.02 6.88
C GLY A 146 -9.32 -1.53 6.79
N MET A 147 -8.12 -1.15 6.35
CA MET A 147 -7.75 0.26 6.21
C MET A 147 -8.52 0.95 5.08
N THR A 148 -9.16 2.06 5.40
CA THR A 148 -10.07 2.76 4.48
C THR A 148 -9.51 4.03 3.87
N GLU A 149 -8.65 4.77 4.55
CA GLU A 149 -8.22 6.10 4.09
C GLU A 149 -7.13 6.03 3.00
N GLY A 150 -6.16 5.13 3.14
CA GLY A 150 -4.91 5.17 2.37
C GLY A 150 -3.94 6.20 2.96
N HIS A 151 -3.12 6.85 2.13
CA HIS A 151 -2.22 7.91 2.62
C HIS A 151 -3.05 9.13 3.09
N PRO A 152 -2.79 9.69 4.29
CA PRO A 152 -3.64 10.74 4.86
C PRO A 152 -3.56 12.07 4.10
N CYS A 153 -2.40 12.45 3.54
CA CYS A 153 -2.26 13.72 2.80
C CYS A 153 -2.69 13.64 1.33
N PHE A 154 -2.13 12.72 0.54
CA PHE A 154 -2.48 12.62 -0.88
C PHE A 154 -3.98 12.42 -1.10
N VAL A 155 -4.59 13.31 -1.89
CA VAL A 155 -6.00 13.22 -2.29
C VAL A 155 -6.21 12.06 -3.25
N ALA A 156 -5.51 12.06 -4.39
CA ALA A 156 -5.50 10.96 -5.36
C ALA A 156 -4.58 9.81 -4.89
N ASN A 157 -4.94 9.17 -3.77
CA ASN A 157 -4.09 8.18 -3.10
C ASN A 157 -4.32 6.72 -3.54
N ASN A 158 -5.44 6.48 -4.22
CA ASN A 158 -5.95 5.16 -4.51
C ASN A 158 -6.20 4.95 -6.02
N GLY A 159 -5.33 5.53 -6.87
CA GLY A 159 -5.45 5.51 -8.33
C GLY A 159 -5.30 4.13 -8.98
N ARG A 160 -4.24 3.37 -8.67
CA ARG A 160 -3.95 2.04 -9.27
C ARG A 160 -4.20 1.94 -10.79
N LEU A 161 -3.84 2.98 -11.55
CA LEU A 161 -4.06 2.97 -13.00
C LEU A 161 -3.22 1.86 -13.64
N GLY A 162 -3.92 0.98 -14.35
CA GLY A 162 -3.40 -0.28 -14.90
C GLY A 162 -4.21 -1.50 -14.50
N PHE A 163 -4.91 -1.47 -13.36
CA PHE A 163 -5.89 -2.51 -13.06
C PHE A 163 -7.19 -2.25 -13.83
N ASP A 164 -7.66 -3.27 -14.53
CA ASP A 164 -9.09 -3.34 -14.86
C ASP A 164 -9.92 -3.67 -13.61
N ILE A 165 -11.25 -3.69 -13.75
CA ILE A 165 -12.12 -3.93 -12.60
C ILE A 165 -11.99 -5.35 -12.04
N GLY A 166 -11.82 -6.38 -12.88
CA GLY A 166 -11.64 -7.76 -12.41
C GLY A 166 -10.32 -7.91 -11.65
N GLU A 167 -9.28 -7.26 -12.15
CA GLU A 167 -7.95 -7.19 -11.53
C GLU A 167 -7.99 -6.41 -10.21
N TYR A 168 -8.82 -5.36 -10.11
CA TYR A 168 -9.04 -4.66 -8.85
C TYR A 168 -9.60 -5.61 -7.77
N HIS A 169 -10.65 -6.39 -8.09
CA HIS A 169 -11.21 -7.39 -7.15
C HIS A 169 -10.19 -8.47 -6.76
N GLN A 170 -9.21 -8.75 -7.62
CA GLN A 170 -8.21 -9.78 -7.37
C GLN A 170 -6.97 -9.27 -6.63
N TYR A 171 -6.55 -8.03 -6.87
CA TYR A 171 -5.22 -7.54 -6.46
C TYR A 171 -5.26 -6.30 -5.55
N ALA A 172 -6.40 -5.62 -5.42
CA ALA A 172 -6.51 -4.50 -4.49
C ALA A 172 -6.41 -4.99 -3.03
N PRO A 173 -5.60 -4.36 -2.16
CA PRO A 173 -5.47 -4.77 -0.76
C PRO A 173 -6.81 -4.80 -0.02
N GLU A 174 -7.68 -3.84 -0.30
CA GLU A 174 -9.01 -3.72 0.29
C GLU A 174 -10.00 -4.80 -0.19
N ALA A 175 -9.71 -5.54 -1.27
CA ALA A 175 -10.49 -6.70 -1.68
C ALA A 175 -10.11 -7.96 -0.89
N ALA A 176 -8.93 -7.97 -0.26
CA ALA A 176 -8.40 -9.06 0.55
C ALA A 176 -8.35 -10.44 -0.13
N ALA A 177 -8.46 -10.48 -1.46
CA ALA A 177 -8.46 -11.70 -2.25
C ALA A 177 -7.11 -12.43 -2.14
N PRO A 178 -7.10 -13.77 -1.97
CA PRO A 178 -5.88 -14.56 -2.03
C PRO A 178 -5.23 -14.49 -3.42
N VAL A 179 -3.92 -14.30 -3.45
CA VAL A 179 -3.10 -14.24 -4.67
C VAL A 179 -2.04 -15.33 -4.61
N ARG A 180 -1.93 -16.14 -5.65
CA ARG A 180 -0.78 -17.03 -5.85
C ARG A 180 0.21 -16.37 -6.78
N LEU A 181 1.44 -16.17 -6.30
CA LEU A 181 2.50 -15.59 -7.11
C LEU A 181 2.88 -16.55 -8.25
N LEU A 182 3.19 -15.99 -9.41
CA LEU A 182 3.75 -16.74 -10.52
C LEU A 182 5.26 -16.88 -10.34
N TRP A 183 5.83 -17.95 -10.87
CA TRP A 183 7.26 -18.19 -10.82
C TRP A 183 7.84 -18.33 -12.22
N VAL A 184 9.04 -17.77 -12.37
CA VAL A 184 9.85 -17.87 -13.59
C VAL A 184 11.26 -18.30 -13.24
N ALA A 185 11.90 -19.05 -14.14
CA ALA A 185 13.34 -19.25 -14.15
C ALA A 185 13.95 -18.20 -15.08
N ALA A 186 14.80 -17.34 -14.54
CA ALA A 186 15.47 -16.28 -15.28
C ALA A 186 16.96 -16.59 -15.44
N ALA A 187 17.47 -16.53 -16.67
CA ALA A 187 18.85 -16.91 -16.98
C ALA A 187 19.83 -16.06 -16.17
N ARG A 188 20.84 -16.72 -15.57
CA ARG A 188 21.83 -16.06 -14.71
C ARG A 188 22.59 -14.94 -15.42
N ALA A 189 22.87 -15.09 -16.71
CA ALA A 189 23.55 -14.08 -17.51
C ALA A 189 22.84 -12.70 -17.51
N CYS A 190 21.52 -12.67 -17.26
CA CYS A 190 20.72 -11.45 -17.23
C CYS A 190 20.20 -11.12 -15.82
N THR A 191 20.53 -11.91 -14.80
CA THR A 191 19.85 -11.86 -13.51
C THR A 191 20.85 -11.79 -12.36
N GLY A 192 20.75 -10.73 -11.56
CA GLY A 192 21.49 -10.63 -10.30
C GLY A 192 20.64 -11.15 -9.14
N PHE A 193 21.21 -12.04 -8.34
CA PHE A 193 20.69 -12.41 -7.02
C PHE A 193 21.62 -11.83 -5.95
N SER A 194 21.05 -11.17 -4.95
CA SER A 194 21.76 -10.62 -3.80
C SER A 194 21.09 -11.11 -2.53
N HIS A 195 21.86 -11.27 -1.47
CA HIS A 195 21.34 -11.78 -0.20
C HIS A 195 22.17 -11.28 0.98
N GLY A 196 21.57 -11.33 2.17
CA GLY A 196 22.25 -11.03 3.42
C GLY A 196 23.31 -12.07 3.76
N ALA A 197 24.21 -11.73 4.67
CA ALA A 197 25.39 -12.53 5.00
C ALA A 197 25.07 -13.95 5.53
N ASP A 198 23.90 -14.11 6.16
CA ASP A 198 23.41 -15.35 6.77
C ASP A 198 22.35 -16.06 5.90
N VAL A 199 22.24 -15.70 4.61
CA VAL A 199 21.33 -16.32 3.65
C VAL A 199 22.11 -17.11 2.62
N ASP A 200 21.61 -18.30 2.27
CA ASP A 200 22.06 -19.09 1.12
C ASP A 200 20.88 -19.24 0.15
N TYR A 201 21.17 -19.17 -1.16
CA TYR A 201 20.15 -19.23 -2.21
C TYR A 201 19.36 -20.55 -2.17
N HIS A 202 20.02 -21.70 -2.13
CA HIS A 202 19.35 -23.00 -2.19
C HIS A 202 18.54 -23.26 -0.93
N ARG A 203 19.05 -22.85 0.24
CA ARG A 203 18.32 -22.94 1.50
C ARG A 203 17.08 -22.04 1.51
N LEU A 204 17.21 -20.81 1.02
CA LEU A 204 16.07 -19.89 0.89
C LEU A 204 14.99 -20.47 -0.04
N MET A 205 15.36 -20.91 -1.24
CA MET A 205 14.40 -21.48 -2.19
C MET A 205 13.71 -22.72 -1.63
N ARG A 206 14.44 -23.59 -0.93
CA ARG A 206 13.85 -24.75 -0.26
C ARG A 206 12.87 -24.36 0.85
N ALA A 207 13.19 -23.35 1.64
CA ALA A 207 12.33 -22.87 2.71
C ALA A 207 11.05 -22.19 2.17
N GLU A 208 11.18 -21.39 1.11
CA GLU A 208 10.06 -20.65 0.53
C GLU A 208 9.13 -21.55 -0.31
N LEU A 209 9.68 -22.43 -1.14
CA LEU A 209 8.92 -23.22 -2.13
C LEU A 209 8.67 -24.67 -1.73
N GLY A 210 9.53 -25.24 -0.88
CA GLY A 210 9.53 -26.66 -0.58
C GLY A 210 10.07 -27.55 -1.72
N GLU A 211 10.48 -28.76 -1.35
CA GLU A 211 11.11 -29.73 -2.25
C GLU A 211 10.21 -30.19 -3.39
N ALA A 212 8.90 -30.33 -3.16
CA ALA A 212 7.96 -30.78 -4.17
C ALA A 212 7.83 -29.77 -5.33
N THR A 213 7.71 -28.49 -4.99
CA THR A 213 7.64 -27.40 -5.98
C THR A 213 8.95 -27.25 -6.74
N LEU A 214 10.09 -27.35 -6.05
CA LEU A 214 11.40 -27.29 -6.70
C LEU A 214 11.59 -28.44 -7.71
N ARG A 215 11.21 -29.67 -7.37
CA ARG A 215 11.22 -30.80 -8.32
C ARG A 215 10.29 -30.56 -9.52
N ARG A 216 9.11 -29.98 -9.28
CA ARG A 216 8.16 -29.63 -10.35
C ARG A 216 8.76 -28.60 -11.31
N PHE A 217 9.41 -27.57 -10.78
CA PHE A 217 10.10 -26.55 -11.58
C PHE A 217 11.27 -27.12 -12.36
N ALA A 218 12.12 -27.93 -11.73
CA ALA A 218 13.23 -28.62 -12.39
C ALA A 218 12.73 -29.55 -13.53
N SER A 219 11.62 -30.26 -13.33
CA SER A 219 10.98 -31.08 -14.36
C SER A 219 10.49 -30.24 -15.55
N THR A 220 9.90 -29.06 -15.29
CA THR A 220 9.49 -28.12 -16.35
C THR A 220 10.67 -27.61 -17.19
N MET A 221 11.82 -27.34 -16.54
CA MET A 221 13.05 -26.95 -17.22
C MET A 221 13.63 -28.11 -18.05
N SER A 222 13.73 -29.30 -17.44
CA SER A 222 14.29 -30.50 -18.08
C SER A 222 13.52 -30.92 -19.33
N ARG A 223 12.18 -30.81 -19.32
CA ARG A 223 11.33 -31.07 -20.51
C ARG A 223 11.65 -30.14 -21.69
N GLN A 224 12.27 -29.00 -21.43
CA GLN A 224 12.69 -28.04 -22.46
C GLN A 224 14.19 -28.18 -22.79
N GLY A 225 14.89 -29.17 -22.22
CA GLY A 225 16.32 -29.36 -22.39
C GLY A 225 17.16 -28.30 -21.68
N LEU A 226 16.63 -27.69 -20.62
CA LEU A 226 17.30 -26.67 -19.83
C LEU A 226 17.67 -27.20 -18.45
N ASP A 227 18.85 -26.83 -17.97
CA ASP A 227 19.25 -27.03 -16.58
C ASP A 227 18.73 -25.88 -15.71
N LEU A 228 18.13 -26.18 -14.55
CA LEU A 228 17.65 -25.15 -13.63
C LEU A 228 18.82 -24.42 -12.95
N ASP A 229 19.99 -25.06 -12.84
CA ASP A 229 21.16 -24.45 -12.19
C ASP A 229 21.75 -23.28 -12.99
N ASP A 230 21.44 -23.16 -14.29
CA ASP A 230 21.80 -21.99 -15.13
C ASP A 230 20.87 -20.78 -14.93
N PHE A 231 19.86 -20.92 -14.07
CA PHE A 231 18.81 -19.94 -13.86
C PHE A 231 18.66 -19.54 -12.38
N VAL A 232 17.99 -18.42 -12.17
CA VAL A 232 17.57 -17.93 -10.86
C VAL A 232 16.04 -17.95 -10.83
N LEU A 233 15.47 -18.52 -9.77
CA LEU A 233 14.03 -18.51 -9.55
C LEU A 233 13.57 -17.12 -9.09
N MET A 234 12.52 -16.62 -9.73
CA MET A 234 11.95 -15.30 -9.42
C MET A 234 10.42 -15.39 -9.26
N PRO A 235 9.86 -14.87 -8.16
CA PRO A 235 8.43 -14.67 -8.04
C PRO A 235 8.01 -13.41 -8.80
N VAL A 236 6.82 -13.47 -9.41
CA VAL A 236 6.26 -12.44 -10.28
C VAL A 236 4.80 -12.24 -9.91
N HIS A 237 4.38 -10.97 -9.82
CA HIS A 237 2.98 -10.64 -9.66
C HIS A 237 2.18 -11.13 -10.89
N PRO A 238 1.03 -11.82 -10.73
CA PRO A 238 0.23 -12.29 -11.86
C PRO A 238 -0.10 -11.21 -12.90
N TRP A 239 -0.63 -10.06 -12.46
CA TRP A 239 -0.80 -8.87 -13.30
C TRP A 239 0.46 -8.48 -14.10
N GLN A 240 1.64 -8.47 -13.46
CA GLN A 240 2.88 -8.08 -14.13
C GLN A 240 3.25 -9.08 -15.24
N TRP A 241 3.02 -10.37 -15.03
CA TRP A 241 3.23 -11.37 -16.07
C TRP A 241 2.31 -11.12 -17.27
N TRP A 242 0.99 -11.10 -17.03
CA TRP A 242 -0.02 -11.03 -18.09
C TRP A 242 0.03 -9.70 -18.86
N ASN A 243 0.12 -8.58 -18.16
CA ASN A 243 -0.02 -7.26 -18.77
C ASN A 243 1.30 -6.66 -19.23
N ARG A 244 2.45 -7.16 -18.73
CA ARG A 244 3.76 -6.56 -19.01
C ARG A 244 4.75 -7.57 -19.57
N LEU A 245 5.12 -8.60 -18.82
CA LEU A 245 6.25 -9.47 -19.21
C LEU A 245 5.92 -10.31 -20.45
N ALA A 246 4.71 -10.83 -20.56
CA ALA A 246 4.28 -11.64 -21.71
C ALA A 246 4.37 -10.91 -23.06
N VAL A 247 4.37 -9.57 -23.04
CA VAL A 247 4.49 -8.73 -24.25
C VAL A 247 5.86 -8.04 -24.30
N THR A 248 6.18 -7.26 -23.27
CA THR A 248 7.37 -6.40 -23.23
C THR A 248 8.66 -7.21 -23.17
N TYR A 249 8.63 -8.40 -22.56
CA TYR A 249 9.77 -9.31 -22.43
C TYR A 249 9.60 -10.53 -23.37
N ALA A 250 8.77 -10.43 -24.41
CA ALA A 250 8.48 -11.56 -25.32
C ALA A 250 9.76 -12.13 -25.95
N GLY A 251 10.75 -11.29 -26.28
CA GLY A 251 12.06 -11.74 -26.77
C GLY A 251 12.84 -12.58 -25.75
N GLU A 252 12.78 -12.20 -24.47
CA GLU A 252 13.43 -12.94 -23.38
C GLU A 252 12.76 -14.31 -23.15
N ILE A 253 11.44 -14.37 -23.31
CA ILE A 253 10.64 -15.60 -23.21
C ILE A 253 10.92 -16.52 -24.41
N ALA A 254 10.83 -15.98 -25.64
CA ALA A 254 11.03 -16.75 -26.87
C ALA A 254 12.45 -17.35 -26.96
N GLN A 255 13.44 -16.63 -26.45
CA GLN A 255 14.84 -17.08 -26.40
C GLN A 255 15.15 -17.90 -25.14
N ARG A 256 14.13 -18.27 -24.35
CA ARG A 256 14.23 -19.07 -23.12
C ARG A 256 15.20 -18.49 -22.08
N ARG A 257 15.44 -17.18 -22.09
CA ARG A 257 16.10 -16.47 -20.99
C ARG A 257 15.15 -16.27 -19.80
N LEU A 258 13.85 -16.27 -20.05
CA LEU A 258 12.83 -16.18 -19.03
C LEU A 258 11.79 -17.28 -19.25
N VAL A 259 11.86 -18.34 -18.45
CA VAL A 259 11.01 -19.53 -18.60
C VAL A 259 9.90 -19.49 -17.55
N PHE A 260 8.65 -19.60 -17.99
CA PHE A 260 7.50 -19.68 -17.09
C PHE A 260 7.43 -21.05 -16.40
N LEU A 261 7.28 -21.05 -15.08
CA LEU A 261 7.23 -22.27 -14.26
C LEU A 261 5.84 -22.58 -13.70
N GLY A 262 4.91 -21.63 -13.77
CA GLY A 262 3.57 -21.74 -13.21
C GLY A 262 3.39 -20.99 -11.88
N PRO A 263 2.19 -21.09 -11.27
CA PRO A 263 1.93 -20.53 -9.95
C PRO A 263 2.67 -21.31 -8.86
N GLY A 264 3.01 -20.61 -7.77
CA GLY A 264 3.36 -21.21 -6.50
C GLY A 264 2.14 -21.86 -5.82
N ASP A 265 2.42 -22.66 -4.79
CA ASP A 265 1.37 -23.37 -4.05
C ASP A 265 0.76 -22.51 -2.93
N ASP A 266 1.57 -21.61 -2.34
CA ASP A 266 1.14 -20.73 -1.24
C ASP A 266 0.23 -19.59 -1.72
N GLU A 267 -0.75 -19.25 -0.89
CA GLU A 267 -1.63 -18.11 -1.06
C GLU A 267 -1.12 -16.92 -0.26
N TYR A 268 -1.17 -15.75 -0.88
CA TYR A 268 -0.72 -14.51 -0.29
C TYR A 268 -1.82 -13.45 -0.25
N ARG A 269 -1.66 -12.45 0.62
CA ARG A 269 -2.49 -11.25 0.65
C ARG A 269 -1.67 -10.02 0.27
N ALA A 270 -2.19 -9.23 -0.67
CA ALA A 270 -1.63 -7.91 -0.97
C ALA A 270 -1.72 -7.01 0.28
N GLN A 271 -0.59 -6.46 0.70
CA GLN A 271 -0.51 -5.46 1.76
C GLN A 271 -0.88 -4.08 1.20
N GLN A 272 -1.06 -3.04 2.03
CA GLN A 272 -1.44 -1.68 1.59
C GLN A 272 -0.54 -1.07 0.50
N SER A 273 0.69 -1.56 0.37
CA SER A 273 1.60 -1.19 -0.73
C SER A 273 1.26 -1.81 -2.10
N ILE A 274 0.21 -2.64 -2.19
CA ILE A 274 -0.28 -3.41 -3.33
C ILE A 274 0.65 -4.56 -3.74
N ARG A 275 1.93 -4.26 -3.97
CA ARG A 275 2.92 -5.18 -4.56
C ARG A 275 3.76 -5.97 -3.54
N THR A 276 3.44 -5.87 -2.26
CA THR A 276 4.07 -6.66 -1.19
C THR A 276 3.03 -7.64 -0.68
N PHE A 277 3.44 -8.89 -0.52
CA PHE A 277 2.55 -10.02 -0.32
C PHE A 277 2.90 -10.72 1.00
N PHE A 278 1.95 -10.78 1.92
CA PHE A 278 2.05 -11.58 3.14
C PHE A 278 1.59 -13.00 2.87
N ASN A 279 2.33 -14.00 3.34
CA ASN A 279 1.98 -15.40 3.12
C ASN A 279 0.86 -15.84 4.08
N LEU A 280 -0.31 -16.20 3.54
CA LEU A 280 -1.45 -16.67 4.33
C LEU A 280 -1.35 -18.16 4.65
N THR A 281 -0.70 -18.94 3.78
CA THR A 281 -0.51 -20.38 3.96
C THR A 281 0.46 -20.67 5.10
N ASP A 282 1.57 -19.94 5.16
CA ASP A 282 2.54 -19.99 6.26
C ASP A 282 2.97 -18.57 6.65
N PRO A 283 2.31 -17.98 7.67
CA PRO A 283 2.60 -16.64 8.17
C PRO A 283 4.04 -16.42 8.65
N SER A 284 4.81 -17.48 8.90
CA SER A 284 6.21 -17.39 9.33
C SER A 284 7.17 -17.11 8.16
N LYS A 285 6.76 -17.43 6.92
CA LYS A 285 7.56 -17.19 5.71
C LYS A 285 7.69 -15.71 5.40
N HIS A 286 8.65 -15.39 4.53
CA HIS A 286 8.92 -14.02 4.15
C HIS A 286 7.72 -13.39 3.43
N TYR A 287 7.56 -12.07 3.60
CA TYR A 287 6.84 -11.31 2.59
C TYR A 287 7.59 -11.40 1.26
N VAL A 288 6.84 -11.42 0.17
CA VAL A 288 7.40 -11.27 -1.17
C VAL A 288 6.98 -9.92 -1.74
N LYS A 289 7.94 -9.10 -2.14
CA LYS A 289 7.67 -7.83 -2.83
C LYS A 289 8.07 -7.98 -4.28
N THR A 290 7.19 -7.56 -5.19
CA THR A 290 7.32 -7.78 -6.63
C THR A 290 7.36 -6.45 -7.38
N ALA A 291 7.90 -6.43 -8.59
CA ALA A 291 7.69 -5.33 -9.53
C ALA A 291 6.22 -5.32 -10.01
N LEU A 292 5.61 -4.14 -10.05
CA LEU A 292 4.23 -3.94 -10.53
C LEU A 292 4.12 -2.61 -11.28
N SER A 293 3.96 -2.64 -12.61
CA SER A 293 3.89 -1.44 -13.46
C SER A 293 2.50 -0.79 -13.47
N VAL A 294 1.93 -0.61 -12.28
CA VAL A 294 0.67 0.10 -11.98
C VAL A 294 1.03 1.47 -11.41
N LEU A 295 0.34 2.52 -11.85
CA LEU A 295 0.52 3.88 -11.35
C LEU A 295 -0.34 4.09 -10.10
N ASN A 296 0.25 4.59 -9.02
CA ASN A 296 -0.52 4.98 -7.83
C ASN A 296 0.18 6.15 -7.15
N MET A 297 -0.53 7.23 -6.84
CA MET A 297 0.02 8.43 -6.20
C MET A 297 1.18 9.03 -7.00
N GLY A 298 1.05 9.13 -8.33
CA GLY A 298 2.09 9.70 -9.18
C GLY A 298 3.36 8.85 -9.39
N PHE A 299 3.43 7.62 -8.83
CA PHE A 299 4.58 6.73 -9.03
C PHE A 299 4.17 5.37 -9.57
N LEU A 300 4.86 4.94 -10.64
CA LEU A 300 4.81 3.55 -11.08
C LEU A 300 5.45 2.65 -10.02
N ARG A 301 4.75 1.59 -9.62
CA ARG A 301 5.17 0.68 -8.55
C ARG A 301 6.18 -0.38 -9.03
N GLY A 302 7.14 0.03 -9.87
CA GLY A 302 8.25 -0.80 -10.35
C GLY A 302 9.35 -1.00 -9.30
N LEU A 303 10.13 -2.07 -9.43
CA LEU A 303 11.23 -2.41 -8.52
C LEU A 303 12.55 -2.45 -9.31
N SER A 304 13.54 -1.66 -8.88
CA SER A 304 14.79 -1.47 -9.65
C SER A 304 15.77 -2.61 -9.45
N ALA A 305 16.15 -3.29 -10.53
CA ALA A 305 17.18 -4.32 -10.51
C ALA A 305 18.56 -3.80 -10.04
N GLU A 306 18.85 -2.51 -10.30
CA GLU A 306 20.08 -1.86 -9.82
C GLU A 306 20.07 -1.72 -8.28
N TYR A 307 18.93 -1.33 -7.70
CA TYR A 307 18.81 -1.20 -6.24
C TYR A 307 18.82 -2.56 -5.53
N MET A 308 18.22 -3.59 -6.15
CA MET A 308 18.19 -4.94 -5.57
C MET A 308 19.60 -5.46 -5.25
N ALA A 309 20.61 -5.10 -6.04
CA ALA A 309 21.98 -5.54 -5.80
C ALA A 309 22.54 -5.13 -4.43
N ALA A 310 22.14 -3.96 -3.91
CA ALA A 310 22.62 -3.43 -2.62
C ALA A 310 21.63 -3.63 -1.48
N THR A 311 20.35 -3.92 -1.78
CA THR A 311 19.27 -3.99 -0.80
C THR A 311 19.59 -4.85 0.42
N PRO A 312 20.00 -6.12 0.31
CA PRO A 312 20.25 -6.95 1.49
C PRO A 312 21.41 -6.46 2.35
N ALA A 313 22.50 -5.98 1.72
CA ALA A 313 23.66 -5.45 2.44
C ALA A 313 23.31 -4.19 3.25
N ILE A 314 22.46 -3.30 2.70
CA ILE A 314 21.95 -2.12 3.43
C ILE A 314 21.12 -2.55 4.64
N ASN A 315 20.30 -3.59 4.49
CA ASN A 315 19.46 -4.10 5.59
C ASN A 315 20.30 -4.75 6.70
N ASP A 316 21.33 -5.52 6.35
CA ASP A 316 22.26 -6.12 7.32
C ASP A 316 23.07 -5.04 8.05
N TRP A 317 23.54 -4.02 7.33
CA TRP A 317 24.20 -2.86 7.94
C TRP A 317 23.28 -2.18 8.97
N LEU A 318 22.04 -1.85 8.59
CA LEU A 318 21.10 -1.17 9.49
C LEU A 318 20.72 -2.05 10.69
N ALA A 319 20.55 -3.36 10.49
CA ALA A 319 20.34 -4.31 11.58
C ALA A 319 21.53 -4.33 12.54
N GLY A 320 22.76 -4.29 12.01
CA GLY A 320 23.99 -4.16 12.80
C GLY A 320 24.05 -2.86 13.61
N VAL A 321 23.62 -1.73 13.02
CA VAL A 321 23.53 -0.44 13.72
C VAL A 321 22.54 -0.52 14.89
N ILE A 322 21.32 -1.01 14.63
CA ILE A 322 20.28 -1.16 15.67
C ILE A 322 20.74 -2.12 16.78
N ALA A 323 21.38 -3.23 16.41
CA ALA A 323 21.94 -4.20 17.33
C ALA A 323 23.26 -3.76 18.00
N GLY A 324 23.86 -2.64 17.58
CA GLY A 324 25.05 -2.05 18.20
C GLY A 324 24.73 -0.90 19.14
N ASP A 325 23.63 -0.18 18.88
CA ASP A 325 23.28 1.06 19.58
C ASP A 325 22.50 0.80 20.89
N PRO A 326 23.02 1.23 22.06
CA PRO A 326 22.35 1.02 23.35
C PRO A 326 20.98 1.71 23.47
N VAL A 327 20.82 2.89 22.85
CA VAL A 327 19.57 3.65 22.88
C VAL A 327 18.51 2.90 22.07
N LEU A 328 18.84 2.49 20.85
CA LEU A 328 17.90 1.75 19.99
C LEU A 328 17.51 0.40 20.60
N LYS A 329 18.45 -0.33 21.21
CA LYS A 329 18.13 -1.55 21.97
C LYS A 329 17.14 -1.31 23.10
N GLN A 330 17.36 -0.26 23.89
CA GLN A 330 16.47 0.07 25.01
C GLN A 330 15.04 0.38 24.54
N THR A 331 14.89 0.93 23.34
CA THR A 331 13.58 1.21 22.75
C THR A 331 12.85 -0.02 22.22
N GLY A 332 13.50 -1.18 22.13
CA GLY A 332 12.94 -2.39 21.51
C GLY A 332 12.72 -2.27 19.99
N MET A 333 13.28 -1.24 19.34
CA MET A 333 13.21 -1.07 17.89
C MET A 333 13.89 -2.23 17.16
N THR A 334 13.21 -2.77 16.16
CA THR A 334 13.75 -3.74 15.22
C THR A 334 13.36 -3.35 13.80
N ILE A 335 13.94 -4.04 12.82
CA ILE A 335 13.53 -3.93 11.41
C ILE A 335 13.19 -5.32 10.88
N LEU A 336 12.32 -5.35 9.88
CA LEU A 336 12.09 -6.53 9.06
C LEU A 336 13.01 -6.43 7.84
N ARG A 337 14.10 -7.20 7.84
CA ARG A 337 15.12 -7.10 6.81
C ARG A 337 14.61 -7.60 5.47
N GLU A 338 14.98 -6.90 4.40
CA GLU A 338 14.91 -7.43 3.03
C GLU A 338 16.09 -8.38 2.80
N ARG A 339 15.89 -9.66 3.13
CA ARG A 339 16.90 -10.72 3.28
C ARG A 339 17.58 -11.14 2.00
N ALA A 340 16.82 -11.11 0.91
CA ALA A 340 17.28 -11.49 -0.41
C ALA A 340 16.53 -10.69 -1.46
N ALA A 341 17.18 -10.45 -2.59
CA ALA A 341 16.60 -9.76 -3.70
C ALA A 341 17.10 -10.33 -5.03
N VAL A 342 16.28 -10.19 -6.05
CA VAL A 342 16.57 -10.66 -7.40
C VAL A 342 16.13 -9.61 -8.41
N GLY A 343 16.99 -9.32 -9.38
CA GLY A 343 16.74 -8.29 -10.39
C GLY A 343 17.14 -8.75 -11.78
N TYR A 344 16.22 -8.63 -12.73
CA TYR A 344 16.47 -8.93 -14.14
C TYR A 344 16.90 -7.68 -14.90
N ARG A 345 17.97 -7.80 -15.69
CA ARG A 345 18.57 -6.73 -16.48
C ARG A 345 18.29 -6.96 -17.96
N HIS A 346 17.25 -6.31 -18.46
CA HIS A 346 16.91 -6.38 -19.88
C HIS A 346 17.88 -5.51 -20.70
N SER A 347 18.79 -6.14 -21.46
CA SER A 347 19.92 -5.49 -22.13
C SER A 347 19.49 -4.34 -23.05
N GLN A 348 18.47 -4.55 -23.88
CA GLN A 348 17.98 -3.55 -24.83
C GLN A 348 17.39 -2.31 -24.13
N TYR A 349 16.59 -2.48 -23.07
CA TYR A 349 16.07 -1.34 -22.30
C TYR A 349 17.16 -0.65 -21.49
N LEU A 350 18.17 -1.37 -21.01
CA LEU A 350 19.34 -0.73 -20.40
C LEU A 350 20.08 0.14 -21.41
N ALA A 351 20.30 -0.33 -22.64
CA ALA A 351 20.94 0.45 -23.69
C ALA A 351 20.10 1.67 -24.12
N ALA A 352 18.77 1.53 -24.18
CA ALA A 352 17.88 2.55 -24.74
C ALA A 352 17.42 3.63 -23.73
N THR A 353 17.58 3.40 -22.42
CA THR A 353 17.01 4.28 -21.40
C THR A 353 18.05 4.75 -20.39
N LYS A 354 17.77 5.82 -19.65
CA LYS A 354 18.63 6.29 -18.54
C LYS A 354 18.24 5.62 -17.21
N THR A 355 19.15 5.68 -16.23
CA THR A 355 18.84 5.33 -14.83
C THR A 355 17.59 6.09 -14.37
N GLY A 356 16.72 5.39 -13.64
CA GLY A 356 15.44 5.92 -13.20
C GLY A 356 14.25 5.56 -14.09
N SER A 357 14.47 5.20 -15.36
CA SER A 357 13.42 4.78 -16.30
C SER A 357 12.56 3.64 -15.72
N PRO A 358 11.22 3.69 -15.85
CA PRO A 358 10.33 2.62 -15.39
C PRO A 358 10.55 1.29 -16.11
N TYR A 359 11.05 1.31 -17.35
CA TYR A 359 11.36 0.09 -18.12
C TYR A 359 12.51 -0.72 -17.50
N ARG A 360 13.40 -0.07 -16.72
CA ARG A 360 14.45 -0.76 -15.95
C ARG A 360 13.95 -1.34 -14.62
N LYS A 361 12.65 -1.24 -14.33
CA LYS A 361 12.03 -1.57 -13.04
C LYS A 361 10.88 -2.58 -13.15
N MET A 362 10.78 -3.30 -14.28
CA MET A 362 9.62 -4.15 -14.61
C MET A 362 9.75 -5.59 -14.11
N LEU A 363 10.96 -6.07 -13.80
CA LEU A 363 11.17 -7.44 -13.32
C LEU A 363 12.25 -7.49 -12.23
N ALA A 364 11.79 -7.50 -10.99
CA ALA A 364 12.58 -7.73 -9.80
C ALA A 364 11.66 -8.19 -8.66
N ALA A 365 12.23 -8.86 -7.67
CA ALA A 365 11.54 -9.23 -6.44
C ALA A 365 12.49 -9.21 -5.24
N LEU A 366 11.92 -9.17 -4.03
CA LEU A 366 12.67 -9.36 -2.79
C LEU A 366 11.85 -10.13 -1.75
N TRP A 367 12.56 -10.74 -0.82
CA TRP A 367 12.01 -11.44 0.33
C TRP A 367 12.31 -10.63 1.59
N ARG A 368 11.28 -10.29 2.36
CA ARG A 368 11.40 -9.55 3.61
C ARG A 368 10.94 -10.40 4.78
N GLU A 369 11.66 -10.36 5.90
CA GLU A 369 11.27 -11.09 7.13
C GLU A 369 9.80 -10.82 7.49
N SER A 370 9.09 -11.87 7.90
CA SER A 370 7.77 -11.72 8.52
C SER A 370 7.93 -11.31 9.98
N PRO A 371 7.07 -10.44 10.52
CA PRO A 371 7.04 -10.13 11.94
C PRO A 371 6.46 -11.27 12.78
N MET A 372 5.74 -12.23 12.18
CA MET A 372 5.00 -13.25 12.93
C MET A 372 5.89 -14.09 13.85
N PRO A 373 7.09 -14.57 13.44
CA PRO A 373 7.99 -15.30 14.34
C PRO A 373 8.53 -14.46 15.51
N HIS A 374 8.45 -13.13 15.43
CA HIS A 374 8.91 -12.21 16.47
C HIS A 374 7.79 -11.81 17.45
N CYS A 375 6.55 -12.20 17.18
CA CYS A 375 5.40 -11.88 18.01
C CYS A 375 5.34 -12.84 19.21
N GLY A 376 5.51 -12.33 20.43
CA GLY A 376 5.41 -13.11 21.66
C GLY A 376 3.96 -13.47 22.05
N PRO A 377 3.77 -14.35 23.05
CA PRO A 377 2.44 -14.71 23.51
C PRO A 377 1.61 -13.50 23.95
N GLY A 378 0.43 -13.34 23.36
CA GLY A 378 -0.49 -12.23 23.64
C GLY A 378 -0.13 -10.90 22.96
N GLU A 379 0.99 -10.83 22.22
CA GLU A 379 1.29 -9.69 21.36
C GLU A 379 0.45 -9.76 20.08
N ARG A 380 0.17 -8.59 19.51
CA ARG A 380 -0.59 -8.44 18.27
C ARG A 380 0.09 -7.41 17.39
N LEU A 381 -0.04 -7.60 16.08
CA LEU A 381 0.53 -6.73 15.07
C LEU A 381 -0.58 -5.92 14.41
N ALA A 382 -0.30 -4.65 14.18
CA ALA A 382 -1.15 -3.76 13.42
C ALA A 382 -0.26 -2.79 12.64
N THR A 383 -0.67 -2.48 11.41
CA THR A 383 -0.10 -1.34 10.68
C THR A 383 -0.30 -0.05 11.49
N MET A 384 0.68 0.84 11.47
CA MET A 384 0.58 2.14 12.14
C MET A 384 -0.50 3.02 11.50
N ALA A 385 -0.86 2.79 10.24
CA ALA A 385 -1.98 3.46 9.58
C ALA A 385 -3.31 3.27 10.34
N SER A 386 -3.43 2.17 11.10
CA SER A 386 -4.61 1.88 11.91
C SER A 386 -4.84 2.91 13.02
N LEU A 387 -3.79 3.60 13.48
CA LEU A 387 -3.93 4.67 14.48
C LEU A 387 -4.65 5.92 13.94
N LEU A 388 -4.71 6.08 12.61
CA LEU A 388 -5.43 7.16 11.94
C LEU A 388 -6.79 6.69 11.38
N HIS A 389 -7.12 5.41 11.56
CA HIS A 389 -8.37 4.86 11.05
C HIS A 389 -9.56 5.39 11.85
N VAL A 390 -10.58 5.78 11.11
CA VAL A 390 -11.92 6.11 11.61
C VAL A 390 -12.89 5.21 10.87
N ASP A 391 -13.76 4.53 11.62
CA ASP A 391 -14.78 3.67 11.02
C ASP A 391 -15.92 4.48 10.39
N GLU A 392 -16.93 3.80 9.85
CA GLU A 392 -18.05 4.45 9.17
C GLU A 392 -18.96 5.27 10.09
N ASP A 393 -18.98 4.95 11.39
CA ASP A 393 -19.78 5.66 12.40
C ASP A 393 -19.02 6.88 12.98
N GLY A 394 -17.77 7.07 12.56
CA GLY A 394 -16.93 8.20 12.97
C GLY A 394 -16.06 7.91 14.20
N ASP A 395 -15.96 6.65 14.62
CA ASP A 395 -15.20 6.25 15.79
C ASP A 395 -13.72 5.97 15.43
N PRO A 396 -12.75 6.68 16.05
CA PRO A 396 -11.34 6.44 15.81
C PRO A 396 -10.87 5.12 16.44
N LEU A 397 -10.22 4.26 15.66
CA LEU A 397 -9.68 2.99 16.16
C LEU A 397 -8.72 3.18 17.35
N VAL A 398 -7.90 4.23 17.31
CA VAL A 398 -6.97 4.54 18.40
C VAL A 398 -7.67 4.78 19.74
N ARG A 399 -8.90 5.30 19.73
CA ARG A 399 -9.70 5.49 20.96
C ARG A 399 -10.03 4.14 21.58
N THR A 400 -10.46 3.18 20.77
CA THR A 400 -10.77 1.83 21.22
C THR A 400 -9.51 1.11 21.72
N LEU A 401 -8.39 1.23 21.00
CA LEU A 401 -7.12 0.64 21.44
C LEU A 401 -6.67 1.20 22.81
N ILE A 402 -6.83 2.50 23.04
CA ILE A 402 -6.55 3.12 24.34
C ILE A 402 -7.50 2.57 25.41
N ALA A 403 -8.81 2.52 25.14
CA ALA A 403 -9.79 2.00 26.09
C ALA A 403 -9.53 0.53 26.48
N ASP A 404 -9.31 -0.34 25.50
CA ASP A 404 -9.00 -1.78 25.69
C ASP A 404 -7.67 -1.99 26.44
N SER A 405 -6.77 -1.00 26.44
CA SER A 405 -5.50 -1.08 27.17
C SER A 405 -5.65 -0.90 28.69
N GLY A 406 -6.80 -0.39 29.15
CA GLY A 406 -7.01 -0.02 30.56
C GLY A 406 -6.21 1.22 31.02
N ARG A 407 -5.53 1.92 30.11
CA ARG A 407 -4.83 3.19 30.38
C ARG A 407 -5.69 4.33 29.85
N GLY A 408 -6.14 5.24 30.72
CA GLY A 408 -6.82 6.46 30.29
C GLY A 408 -5.91 7.31 29.37
N PRO A 409 -6.47 8.21 28.55
CA PRO A 409 -5.65 9.15 27.77
C PRO A 409 -4.71 9.90 28.71
N ALA A 410 -3.42 9.95 28.40
CA ALA A 410 -2.46 10.65 29.26
C ALA A 410 -2.89 12.11 29.44
N ALA A 411 -3.14 12.51 30.70
CA ALA A 411 -3.47 13.87 31.04
C ALA A 411 -2.19 14.73 30.95
N GLY A 412 -2.16 15.68 30.01
CA GLY A 412 -1.18 16.77 29.99
C GLY A 412 0.21 16.41 29.43
N GLY A 413 0.76 17.34 28.65
CA GLY A 413 2.11 17.26 28.12
C GLY A 413 3.14 17.33 29.24
N ASP A 414 3.88 16.25 29.43
CA ASP A 414 5.32 16.25 29.68
C ASP A 414 5.81 14.80 29.78
N ARG A 415 6.05 14.23 28.61
CA ARG A 415 7.09 13.26 28.28
C ARG A 415 6.96 13.01 26.78
N PRO A 416 8.02 13.17 25.97
CA PRO A 416 8.01 12.57 24.66
C PRO A 416 7.75 11.09 24.91
N THR A 417 6.63 10.59 24.41
CA THR A 417 6.31 9.18 24.42
C THR A 417 7.49 8.48 23.79
N THR A 418 8.30 7.82 24.63
CA THR A 418 9.35 6.88 24.23
C THR A 418 8.70 5.61 23.69
N ALA A 419 7.69 5.77 22.83
CA ALA A 419 6.84 4.76 22.23
C ALA A 419 6.23 5.13 20.85
N HIS A 420 6.81 6.06 20.07
CA HIS A 420 7.07 5.70 18.65
C HIS A 420 8.10 4.54 18.56
N THR A 421 8.68 4.27 19.72
CA THR A 421 9.62 3.29 20.25
C THR A 421 8.93 2.28 21.22
N THR A 422 8.06 1.40 20.71
CA THR A 422 7.36 0.30 21.45
C THR A 422 6.39 0.68 22.59
N HIS A 423 5.09 0.54 22.33
CA HIS A 423 4.15 0.12 23.37
C HIS A 423 3.96 -1.40 23.28
N ARG A 424 4.75 -2.16 24.06
CA ARG A 424 4.19 -3.36 24.67
C ARG A 424 3.14 -2.87 25.66
N TRP A 425 1.89 -3.24 25.44
CA TRP A 425 0.83 -3.01 26.41
C TRP A 425 0.79 -4.22 27.34
N PRO A 426 1.48 -4.23 28.50
CA PRO A 426 1.30 -5.31 29.46
C PRO A 426 -0.14 -5.26 29.98
N ARG A 427 -0.86 -6.37 29.87
CA ARG A 427 -2.07 -6.60 30.65
C ARG A 427 -1.72 -6.50 32.14
N SER A 428 -2.64 -5.92 32.90
CA SER A 428 -2.65 -5.86 34.35
C SER A 428 -2.06 -7.13 34.98
N ARG A 429 -0.94 -7.01 35.69
CA ARG A 429 -0.61 -8.00 36.70
C ARG A 429 -1.64 -7.85 37.82
N HIS A 430 -2.36 -8.94 38.10
CA HIS A 430 -3.09 -9.06 39.35
C HIS A 430 -2.14 -8.76 40.52
N PRO A 431 -2.61 -8.07 41.57
CA PRO A 431 -1.85 -7.91 42.79
C PRO A 431 -1.98 -9.21 43.55
N ASP A 432 -0.87 -9.91 43.82
CA ASP A 432 -0.80 -10.80 44.99
C ASP A 432 0.63 -11.26 45.31
N ARG A 433 1.00 -11.02 46.57
CA ARG A 433 2.04 -11.64 47.42
C ARG A 433 3.50 -11.27 47.12
N VAL A 434 4.18 -10.47 47.95
CA VAL A 434 4.67 -10.73 49.32
C VAL A 434 5.57 -11.97 49.37
N LEU A 435 6.84 -11.82 48.99
CA LEU A 435 8.04 -11.76 49.86
C LEU A 435 9.27 -11.47 49.01
#